data_AF-A0A1N6CRP5-F1
#
_entry.id   AF-A0A1N6CRP5-F1
#
_cell.length_a   1.000
_cell.length_b   1.000
_cell.length_c   1.000
_cell.angle_alpha   90.00
_cell.angle_beta   90.00
_cell.angle_gamma   90.00
#
_symmetry.space_group_name_H-M   'P 1'
#
loop_
_entity.id
_entity.type
_entity.pdbx_description
1 polymer ?
#
loop_
_entity_poly.entity_id
_entity_poly.type
_entity_poly.pdbx_seq_one_letter_code
_entity_poly.pdbx_strand_id
1 'polypeptide(L)'
;MSAQPLVVKQAMQAFRQGNYAAAKVLYQKAAKQYGAHLFKANLYLCDKYAGSGIKQLAAMPESMTGQADQAQRQLQETQQLLEHYYQRCQELEYQRLER
;
A
#
# COMPACT_ATOMS: atom_id res chain seq x y z
N MET A 1 9.36 -7.24 7.19
CA MET A 1 9.14 -6.80 5.79
C MET A 1 8.54 -7.95 5.02
N SER A 2 7.24 -7.93 4.72
CA SER A 2 6.58 -8.97 3.93
C SER A 2 7.03 -8.86 2.47
N ALA A 3 7.98 -9.71 2.08
CA ALA A 3 8.42 -9.81 0.70
C ALA A 3 7.23 -10.22 -0.18
N GLN A 4 6.83 -9.33 -1.10
CA GLN A 4 5.81 -9.69 -2.09
C GLN A 4 6.34 -10.85 -2.93
N PRO A 5 5.53 -11.88 -3.20
CA PRO A 5 5.98 -13.02 -3.98
C PRO A 5 6.43 -12.58 -5.38
N LEU A 6 7.55 -13.14 -5.87
CA LEU A 6 8.19 -12.74 -7.13
C LEU A 6 7.19 -12.67 -8.31
N VAL A 7 6.24 -13.61 -8.36
CA VAL A 7 5.21 -13.69 -9.40
C VAL A 7 4.24 -12.50 -9.37
N VAL A 8 3.90 -11.99 -8.18
CA VAL A 8 3.01 -10.84 -8.02
C VAL A 8 3.74 -9.56 -8.45
N LYS A 9 5.01 -9.41 -8.06
CA LYS A 9 5.83 -8.27 -8.46
C LYS A 9 6.02 -8.22 -9.98
N GLN A 10 6.28 -9.37 -10.62
CA GLN A 10 6.37 -9.48 -12.08
C GLN A 10 5.03 -9.16 -12.76
N ALA A 11 3.91 -9.65 -12.22
CA ALA A 11 2.56 -9.34 -12.74
C ALA A 11 2.28 -7.84 -12.73
N MET A 12 2.59 -7.18 -11.60
CA MET A 12 2.43 -5.74 -11.45
C MET A 12 3.31 -4.95 -12.42
N GLN A 13 4.56 -5.39 -12.63
CA GLN A 13 5.47 -4.75 -13.57
C GLN A 13 4.96 -4.88 -15.02
N ALA A 14 4.53 -6.07 -15.44
CA ALA A 14 3.95 -6.30 -16.76
C ALA A 14 2.67 -5.46 -16.97
N PHE A 15 1.83 -5.34 -15.93
CA PHE A 15 0.62 -4.51 -15.97
C PHE A 15 0.96 -3.03 -16.16
N ARG A 16 1.95 -2.51 -15.41
CA ARG A 16 2.41 -1.12 -15.52
C ARG A 16 3.03 -0.80 -16.88
N GLN A 17 3.64 -1.78 -17.53
CA GLN A 17 4.20 -1.66 -18.88
C GLN A 17 3.13 -1.75 -19.98
N GLY A 18 1.84 -1.91 -19.62
CA GLY A 18 0.74 -2.06 -20.57
C GLY A 18 0.67 -3.43 -21.23
N ASN A 19 1.49 -4.39 -20.80
CA ASN A 19 1.45 -5.77 -21.29
C ASN A 19 0.39 -6.57 -20.51
N TYR A 20 -0.88 -6.23 -20.74
CA TYR A 20 -2.01 -6.79 -20.01
C TYR A 20 -2.18 -8.30 -20.21
N ALA A 21 -1.82 -8.83 -21.39
CA ALA A 21 -1.87 -10.27 -21.67
C ALA A 21 -0.86 -11.04 -20.79
N ALA A 22 0.39 -10.58 -20.73
CA ALA A 22 1.41 -11.19 -19.87
C ALA A 22 1.05 -11.03 -18.37
N ALA A 23 0.55 -9.86 -17.98
CA ALA A 23 0.10 -9.60 -16.60
C ALA A 23 -1.03 -10.56 -16.18
N LYS A 24 -2.00 -10.81 -17.07
CA LYS A 24 -3.13 -11.73 -16.81
C LYS A 24 -2.63 -13.14 -16.49
N VAL A 25 -1.70 -13.67 -17.27
CA VAL A 25 -1.13 -15.02 -17.06
C VAL A 25 -0.43 -15.09 -15.70
N LEU A 26 0.36 -14.07 -15.34
CA LEU A 26 1.05 -14.02 -14.05
C LEU A 26 0.07 -13.92 -12.88
N TYR A 27 -1.00 -13.13 -13.00
CA TYR A 27 -2.05 -13.07 -11.99
C TYR A 27 -2.84 -14.37 -11.87
N GLN A 28 -3.09 -15.09 -12.96
CA GLN A 28 -3.70 -16.42 -12.91
C GLN A 28 -2.80 -17.42 -12.19
N LYS A 29 -1.48 -17.36 -12.42
CA LYS A 29 -0.51 -18.20 -11.70
C LYS A 29 -0.50 -17.87 -10.21
N ALA A 30 -0.50 -16.59 -9.86
CA ALA A 30 -0.60 -16.14 -8.46
C ALA A 30 -1.94 -16.55 -7.80
N ALA A 31 -3.05 -16.46 -8.53
CA ALA A 31 -4.38 -16.88 -8.09
C ALA A 31 -4.44 -18.37 -7.74
N LYS A 32 -3.78 -19.22 -8.53
CA LYS A 32 -3.67 -20.66 -8.24
C LYS A 32 -2.87 -20.94 -6.95
N GLN A 33 -1.88 -20.10 -6.64
CA GLN A 33 -0.98 -20.31 -5.51
C GLN A 33 -1.50 -19.70 -4.19
N TYR A 34 -2.08 -18.50 -4.25
CA TYR A 34 -2.45 -17.73 -3.05
C TYR A 34 -3.96 -17.56 -2.87
N GLY A 35 -4.76 -18.03 -3.84
CA GLY A 35 -6.22 -17.96 -3.81
C GLY A 35 -6.79 -16.99 -4.83
N ALA A 36 -7.79 -17.46 -5.57
CA ALA A 36 -8.36 -16.72 -6.71
C ALA A 36 -9.04 -15.40 -6.31
N HIS A 37 -9.63 -15.35 -5.11
CA HIS A 37 -10.35 -14.16 -4.64
C HIS A 37 -9.44 -12.93 -4.51
N LEU A 38 -8.16 -13.10 -4.17
CA LEU A 38 -7.17 -12.02 -4.05
C LEU A 38 -6.85 -11.35 -5.40
N PHE A 39 -7.11 -12.03 -6.52
CA PHE A 39 -6.69 -11.58 -7.86
C PHE A 39 -7.86 -11.29 -8.81
N LYS A 40 -9.12 -11.42 -8.36
CA LYS A 40 -10.31 -11.17 -9.21
C LYS A 40 -10.28 -9.77 -9.85
N ALA A 41 -10.00 -8.73 -9.06
CA ALA A 41 -9.92 -7.37 -9.55
C ALA A 41 -8.79 -7.20 -10.59
N ASN A 42 -7.62 -7.76 -10.32
CA ASN A 42 -6.46 -7.68 -11.21
C ASN A 42 -6.75 -8.31 -12.58
N LEU A 43 -7.40 -9.48 -12.59
CA LEU A 43 -7.79 -10.18 -13.83
C LEU A 43 -8.82 -9.39 -14.65
N TYR A 44 -9.84 -8.85 -13.98
CA TYR A 44 -10.83 -7.98 -14.61
C TYR A 44 -10.20 -6.76 -15.27
N LEU A 45 -9.27 -6.09 -14.58
CA LEU A 45 -8.56 -4.95 -15.14
C LEU A 45 -7.72 -5.32 -16.37
N CYS A 46 -7.03 -6.48 -16.35
CA CYS A 46 -6.30 -6.96 -17.52
C CYS A 46 -7.22 -7.12 -18.75
N ASP A 47 -8.40 -7.70 -18.55
CA ASP A 47 -9.38 -7.89 -19.64
C ASP A 47 -9.95 -6.57 -20.14
N LYS A 48 -10.28 -5.65 -19.22
CA LYS A 48 -10.80 -4.33 -19.55
C LYS A 48 -9.82 -3.52 -20.40
N TYR A 49 -8.54 -3.48 -20.01
CA TYR A 49 -7.54 -2.68 -20.72
C TYR A 49 -6.99 -3.36 -21.98
N ALA A 50 -7.01 -4.70 -22.06
CA ALA A 50 -6.65 -5.41 -23.29
C ALA A 50 -7.62 -5.15 -24.44
N GLY A 51 -8.92 -5.04 -24.17
CA GLY A 51 -9.95 -4.82 -25.19
C GLY A 51 -10.18 -3.36 -25.59
N SER A 52 -9.80 -2.39 -24.75
CA SER A 52 -10.21 -1.00 -24.94
C SER A 52 -9.33 -0.18 -25.88
N GLY A 53 -8.18 -0.70 -26.36
CA GLY A 53 -7.24 0.07 -27.18
C GLY A 53 -6.59 1.28 -26.49
N ILE A 54 -7.02 1.60 -25.25
CA ILE A 54 -6.45 2.61 -24.37
C ILE A 54 -5.12 2.07 -23.85
N LYS A 55 -4.07 2.15 -24.68
CA LYS A 55 -2.70 2.18 -24.19
C LYS A 55 -2.56 3.48 -23.41
N GLN A 56 -2.31 3.36 -22.10
CA GLN A 56 -2.07 4.43 -21.13
C GLN A 56 -3.33 5.03 -20.49
N LEU A 57 -3.64 4.52 -19.29
CA LEU A 57 -3.56 5.39 -18.11
C LEU A 57 -2.40 4.86 -17.28
N ALA A 58 -1.21 5.39 -17.59
CA ALA A 58 -0.07 5.29 -16.71
C ALA A 58 -0.44 5.87 -15.35
N ALA A 59 0.14 5.28 -14.30
CA ALA A 59 -0.02 5.61 -12.90
C ALA A 59 -1.37 5.20 -12.28
N MET A 60 -1.30 4.25 -11.33
CA MET A 60 -2.17 4.37 -10.15
C MET A 60 -2.11 5.83 -9.70
N PRO A 61 -3.23 6.46 -9.33
CA PRO A 61 -3.17 7.83 -8.86
C PRO A 61 -2.22 7.84 -7.66
N GLU A 62 -1.13 8.63 -7.77
CA GLU A 62 -0.15 8.86 -6.70
C GLU A 62 -0.81 9.40 -5.41
N SER A 63 -2.10 9.75 -5.48
CA SER A 63 -2.93 10.12 -4.34
C SER A 63 -3.01 9.04 -3.26
N MET A 64 -2.91 7.74 -3.59
CA MET A 64 -2.92 6.70 -2.54
C MET A 64 -1.58 6.57 -1.79
N THR A 65 -0.46 6.83 -2.46
CA THR A 65 0.86 6.90 -1.79
C THR A 65 0.97 8.16 -0.94
N GLY A 66 0.49 9.31 -1.43
CA GLY A 66 0.50 10.56 -0.66
C GLY A 66 -0.36 10.50 0.61
N GLN A 67 -1.51 9.81 0.57
CA GLN A 67 -2.35 9.62 1.76
C GLN A 67 -1.71 8.70 2.80
N ALA A 68 -1.04 7.63 2.37
CA ALA A 68 -0.30 6.75 3.28
C ALA A 68 0.87 7.49 3.96
N ASP A 69 1.61 8.29 3.20
CA ASP A 69 2.72 9.10 3.73
C ASP A 69 2.23 10.21 4.68
N GLN A 70 1.10 10.86 4.36
CA GLN A 70 0.48 11.85 5.25
C GLN A 70 -0.04 11.22 6.54
N ALA A 71 -0.73 10.08 6.45
CA ALA A 71 -1.21 9.36 7.63
C ALA A 71 -0.05 8.91 8.53
N GLN A 72 1.05 8.44 7.93
CA GLN A 72 2.23 8.03 8.69
C GLN A 72 2.91 9.19 9.41
N ARG A 73 3.03 10.36 8.75
CA ARG A 73 3.53 11.58 9.40
C ARG A 73 2.64 12.02 10.56
N GLN A 74 1.32 12.04 10.35
CA GLN A 74 0.37 12.44 11.38
C GLN A 74 0.43 11.52 12.61
N LEU A 75 0.57 10.21 12.40
CA LEU A 75 0.74 9.24 13.48
C LEU A 75 2.04 9.50 14.26
N GLN A 76 3.15 9.76 13.57
CA GLN A 76 4.43 10.04 14.21
C GLN A 76 4.40 11.33 15.03
N GLU A 77 3.82 12.40 14.49
CA GLU A 77 3.66 13.68 15.20
C GLU A 77 2.77 13.52 16.44
N THR A 78 1.66 12.78 16.31
CA THR A 78 0.75 12.52 17.43
C THR A 78 1.44 11.71 18.53
N GLN A 79 2.24 10.70 18.17
CA GLN A 79 2.97 9.89 19.13
C GLN A 79 3.99 10.73 19.92
N GLN A 80 4.77 11.56 19.24
CA GLN A 80 5.73 12.46 19.89
C GLN A 80 5.05 13.44 20.84
N LEU A 81 3.88 13.97 20.45
CA LEU A 81 3.12 14.90 21.28
C LEU A 81 2.60 14.22 22.57
N LEU A 82 2.11 12.99 22.45
CA LEU A 82 1.65 12.20 23.60
C LEU A 82 2.80 11.88 24.56
N GLU A 83 3.96 11.50 24.04
CA GLU A 83 5.16 11.22 24.85
C GLU A 83 5.64 12.48 25.59
N HIS A 84 5.64 13.62 24.92
CA HIS A 84 5.97 14.91 25.54
C HIS A 84 5.03 15.24 26.70
N TYR A 85 3.71 15.14 26.50
CA TYR A 85 2.75 15.46 27.56
C TYR A 85 2.79 14.45 28.69
N TYR A 86 3.00 13.17 28.40
CA TYR A 86 3.20 12.15 29.43
C TYR A 86 4.40 12.47 30.33
N GLN A 87 5.56 12.76 29.74
CA GLN A 87 6.76 13.15 30.49
C GLN A 87 6.51 14.41 31.33
N ARG A 88 5.87 15.42 30.74
CA ARG A 88 5.57 16.66 31.45
C ARG A 88 4.64 16.45 32.64
N CYS A 89 3.62 15.60 32.50
CA CYS A 89 2.74 15.24 33.61
C CYS A 89 3.50 14.53 34.72
N GLN A 90 4.36 13.56 34.38
CA GLN A 90 5.19 12.86 35.37
C GLN A 90 6.09 13.84 36.14
N GLU A 91 6.79 14.74 35.45
CA GLU A 91 7.63 15.76 36.10
C GLU A 91 6.85 16.62 37.11
N LEU A 92 5.65 17.07 36.72
CA LEU A 92 4.80 17.91 37.58
C LEU A 92 4.27 17.12 38.78
N GLU A 93 3.96 15.83 38.62
CA GLU A 93 3.59 14.95 39.72
C GLU A 93 4.74 14.79 40.71
N TYR A 94 5.96 14.53 40.23
CA TYR A 94 7.15 14.47 41.10
C TYR A 94 7.38 15.79 41.85
N GLN A 95 7.33 16.93 41.17
CA GLN A 95 7.49 18.25 41.80
C GLN A 95 6.42 18.54 42.86
N ARG A 96 5.22 17.98 42.71
CA ARG A 96 4.15 18.10 43.70
C ARG A 96 4.40 17.21 44.92
N LEU A 97 4.96 16.02 44.72
CA LEU A 97 5.31 15.07 45.79
C LEU A 97 6.49 15.53 46.65
N GLU A 98 7.41 16.33 46.09
CA GLU A 98 8.58 16.87 46.79
C GLU A 98 8.30 18.18 47.58
N ARG A 99 7.05 18.67 47.58
CA ARG A 99 6.60 19.81 48.39
C ARG A 99 5.76 19.38 49.58
#